data_AF-A0A087UCI9-F1
#
_entry.id   AF-A0A087UCI9-F1
#
_cell.length_a   1.000
_cell.length_b   1.000
_cell.length_c   1.000
_cell.angle_alpha   90.00
_cell.angle_beta   90.00
_cell.angle_gamma   90.00
#
_symmetry.space_group_name_H-M   'P 1'
#
loop_
_entity.id
_entity.type
_entity.pdbx_description
1 polymer ?
#
loop_
_entity_poly.entity_id
_entity_poly.type
_entity_poly.pdbx_seq_one_letter_code
_entity_poly.pdbx_strand_id
1 'polypeptide(L)'
;MAWFGKCLYFIALLYFPEFFSNAMPENDEEIYEFYLCTRRQICECEGGADNYKRCYSLMEEETEHWFLEEMNACNLGKITSYNEMVVISCSVSSEEFYPCFMEMEKKLSKKFDELNKSPMRKRESIALESGRICILPNFSMCVENPEDCF
;
A
#
# COMPACT_ATOMS: atom_id res chain seq x y z
N MET A 1 -2.93 10.39 -36.00
CA MET A 1 -3.18 11.51 -35.06
C MET A 1 -4.04 10.94 -33.93
N ALA A 2 -3.67 10.86 -32.67
CA ALA A 2 -2.51 11.30 -31.90
C ALA A 2 -2.52 10.41 -30.61
N TRP A 3 -1.60 9.48 -30.34
CA TRP A 3 -0.25 9.66 -29.78
C TRP A 3 -0.11 10.64 -28.58
N PHE A 4 -1.18 10.87 -27.79
CA PHE A 4 -1.09 11.68 -26.57
C PHE A 4 -1.61 11.02 -25.28
N GLY A 5 -2.36 9.91 -25.35
CA GLY A 5 -2.94 9.27 -24.15
C GLY A 5 -1.96 8.49 -23.25
N LYS A 6 -0.80 8.06 -23.78
CA LYS A 6 0.18 7.27 -23.01
C LYS A 6 1.24 8.11 -22.29
N CYS A 7 1.40 9.39 -22.64
CA CYS A 7 2.37 10.27 -21.97
C CYS A 7 1.84 10.83 -20.64
N LEU A 8 0.53 11.05 -20.49
CA LEU A 8 -0.03 11.57 -19.24
C LEU A 8 0.03 10.55 -18.08
N TYR A 9 -0.13 9.26 -18.38
CA TYR A 9 0.07 8.19 -17.39
C TYR A 9 1.52 8.12 -16.91
N PHE A 10 2.49 8.42 -17.80
CA PHE A 10 3.92 8.49 -17.48
C PHE A 10 4.34 9.77 -16.74
N ILE A 11 3.61 10.88 -16.91
CA ILE A 11 3.86 12.13 -16.16
C ILE A 11 3.26 12.03 -14.76
N ALA A 12 2.11 11.38 -14.59
CA ALA A 12 1.58 11.06 -13.28
C ALA A 12 2.58 10.17 -12.50
N LEU A 13 3.16 9.14 -13.16
CA LEU A 13 4.23 8.28 -12.63
C LEU A 13 5.46 9.02 -12.07
N LEU A 14 5.70 10.26 -12.45
CA LEU A 14 6.83 11.06 -11.99
C LEU A 14 6.52 11.91 -10.73
N TYR A 15 5.25 11.96 -10.28
CA TYR A 15 4.78 12.77 -9.14
C TYR A 15 4.10 11.96 -8.02
N PHE A 16 4.02 10.62 -8.11
CA PHE A 16 3.26 9.80 -7.14
C PHE A 16 3.84 9.56 -5.74
N PRO A 17 5.15 9.68 -5.42
CA PRO A 17 5.55 9.66 -4.02
C PRO A 17 4.88 10.80 -3.22
N GLU A 18 4.59 11.92 -3.89
CA GLU A 18 3.82 13.02 -3.31
C GLU A 18 2.34 12.67 -3.15
N PHE A 19 1.73 11.80 -3.97
CA PHE A 19 0.29 11.50 -3.83
C PHE A 19 -0.03 10.74 -2.54
N PHE A 20 0.76 9.74 -2.15
CA PHE A 20 0.56 9.09 -0.84
C PHE A 20 0.89 10.02 0.32
N SER A 21 1.95 10.83 0.17
CA SER A 21 2.31 11.83 1.18
C SER A 21 1.31 12.99 1.27
N ASN A 22 0.54 13.27 0.21
CA ASN A 22 -0.47 14.33 0.13
C ASN A 22 -1.91 13.81 0.32
N ALA A 23 -2.14 12.50 0.14
CA ALA A 23 -3.45 11.86 0.34
C ALA A 23 -3.61 11.37 1.78
N MET A 24 -2.51 11.13 2.49
CA MET A 24 -2.56 10.86 3.92
C MET A 24 -2.82 12.18 4.66
N PRO A 25 -3.91 12.27 5.44
CA PRO A 25 -4.26 13.51 6.12
C PRO A 25 -3.19 14.00 7.10
N GLU A 26 -3.15 15.30 7.39
CA GLU A 26 -2.15 15.88 8.32
C GLU A 26 -2.56 15.76 9.79
N ASN A 27 -3.84 15.47 10.08
CA ASN A 27 -4.33 15.31 11.44
C ASN A 27 -4.58 13.85 11.81
N ASP A 28 -4.33 13.51 13.08
CA ASP A 28 -4.36 12.11 13.56
C ASP A 28 -5.75 11.45 13.43
N GLU A 29 -6.82 12.24 13.46
CA GLU A 29 -8.21 11.76 13.34
C GLU A 29 -8.54 11.34 11.91
N GLU A 30 -8.25 12.19 10.93
CA GLU A 30 -8.44 11.91 9.51
C GLU A 30 -7.53 10.76 9.03
N ILE A 31 -6.29 10.64 9.56
CA ILE A 31 -5.43 9.47 9.27
C ILE A 31 -6.09 8.18 9.76
N TYR A 32 -6.67 8.21 10.96
CA TYR A 32 -7.36 7.05 11.52
C TYR A 32 -8.60 6.69 10.71
N GLU A 33 -9.42 7.68 10.30
CA GLU A 33 -10.57 7.46 9.44
C GLU A 33 -10.18 6.89 8.07
N PHE A 34 -9.12 7.42 7.45
CA PHE A 34 -8.56 6.90 6.20
C PHE A 34 -8.10 5.44 6.34
N TYR A 35 -7.45 5.10 7.46
CA TYR A 35 -7.09 3.73 7.81
C TYR A 35 -8.31 2.83 7.96
N LEU A 36 -9.34 3.27 8.68
CA LEU A 36 -10.58 2.49 8.87
C LEU A 36 -11.24 2.18 7.52
N CYS A 37 -11.34 3.18 6.64
CA CYS A 37 -11.86 2.96 5.30
C CYS A 37 -10.98 1.97 4.50
N THR A 38 -9.66 2.15 4.50
CA THR A 38 -8.72 1.25 3.82
C THR A 38 -8.91 -0.20 4.28
N ARG A 39 -9.01 -0.40 5.60
CA ARG A 39 -9.26 -1.70 6.19
C ARG A 39 -10.59 -2.28 5.74
N ARG A 40 -11.66 -1.48 5.67
CA ARG A 40 -12.96 -1.91 5.13
C ARG A 40 -12.85 -2.36 3.67
N GLN A 41 -12.15 -1.59 2.83
CA GLN A 41 -11.90 -1.95 1.42
C GLN A 41 -11.21 -3.31 1.29
N ILE A 42 -10.31 -3.66 2.22
CA ILE A 42 -9.57 -4.93 2.19
C ILE A 42 -10.42 -6.08 2.74
N CYS A 43 -11.01 -5.87 3.93
CA CYS A 43 -11.50 -6.94 4.78
C CYS A 43 -13.00 -7.20 4.66
N GLU A 44 -13.78 -6.21 4.22
CA GLU A 44 -15.25 -6.27 4.24
C GLU A 44 -15.85 -6.18 2.83
N CYS A 45 -15.23 -5.42 1.93
CA CYS A 45 -15.69 -5.32 0.54
C CYS A 45 -15.44 -6.61 -0.24
N GLU A 46 -16.40 -6.98 -1.10
CA GLU A 46 -16.31 -8.19 -1.92
C GLU A 46 -15.07 -8.13 -2.84
N GLY A 47 -14.22 -9.17 -2.78
CA GLY A 47 -13.00 -9.23 -3.57
C GLY A 47 -11.85 -8.33 -3.10
N GLY A 48 -12.03 -7.56 -2.02
CA GLY A 48 -11.03 -6.64 -1.48
C GLY A 48 -9.70 -7.32 -1.16
N ALA A 49 -9.74 -8.40 -0.36
CA ALA A 49 -8.56 -9.16 0.01
C ALA A 49 -7.81 -9.72 -1.21
N ASP A 50 -8.53 -10.20 -2.23
CA ASP A 50 -7.91 -10.76 -3.43
C ASP A 50 -7.29 -9.67 -4.31
N ASN A 51 -7.90 -8.48 -4.38
CA ASN A 51 -7.29 -7.33 -5.05
C ASN A 51 -5.97 -6.93 -4.37
N TYR A 52 -5.95 -6.86 -3.04
CA TYR A 52 -4.74 -6.52 -2.28
C TYR A 52 -3.63 -7.56 -2.45
N LYS A 53 -3.97 -8.86 -2.43
CA LYS A 53 -3.01 -9.94 -2.73
C LYS A 53 -2.38 -9.77 -4.11
N ARG A 54 -3.20 -9.48 -5.12
CA ARG A 54 -2.74 -9.26 -6.50
C ARG A 54 -1.85 -8.02 -6.62
N CYS A 55 -2.13 -6.94 -5.89
CA CYS A 55 -1.31 -5.74 -5.98
C CYS A 55 0.10 -5.96 -5.43
N TYR A 56 0.21 -6.64 -4.28
CA TYR A 56 1.51 -6.88 -3.67
C TYR A 56 2.25 -8.10 -4.24
N SER A 57 1.60 -8.95 -5.04
CA SER A 57 2.31 -9.97 -5.83
C SER A 57 3.22 -9.38 -6.92
N LEU A 58 3.21 -8.05 -7.09
CA LEU A 58 4.13 -7.33 -7.97
C LEU A 58 5.48 -7.05 -7.29
N MET A 59 5.61 -7.22 -5.97
CA MET A 59 6.89 -7.07 -5.28
C MET A 59 7.86 -8.15 -5.73
N GLU A 60 9.13 -7.79 -5.83
CA GLU A 60 10.22 -8.75 -6.07
C GLU A 60 10.64 -9.40 -4.74
N GLU A 61 11.30 -10.55 -4.83
CA GLU A 61 11.58 -11.44 -3.70
C GLU A 61 12.31 -10.76 -2.54
N GLU A 62 13.30 -9.89 -2.81
CA GLU A 62 14.06 -9.21 -1.75
C GLU A 62 13.18 -8.20 -0.99
N THR A 63 12.34 -7.44 -1.70
CA THR A 63 11.42 -6.49 -1.07
C THR A 63 10.27 -7.19 -0.38
N GLU A 64 9.73 -8.28 -0.95
CA GLU A 64 8.72 -9.10 -0.28
C GLU A 64 9.25 -9.68 1.03
N HIS A 65 10.45 -10.28 1.00
CA HIS A 65 11.07 -10.85 2.21
C HIS A 65 11.25 -9.81 3.31
N TRP A 66 11.84 -8.67 2.98
CA TRP A 66 12.00 -7.55 3.90
C TRP A 66 10.64 -7.08 4.45
N PHE A 67 9.63 -6.94 3.60
CA PHE A 67 8.31 -6.48 4.02
C PHE A 67 7.68 -7.44 5.04
N LEU A 68 7.78 -8.75 4.81
CA LEU A 68 7.29 -9.76 5.74
C LEU A 68 8.07 -9.76 7.07
N GLU A 69 9.39 -9.54 7.05
CA GLU A 69 10.19 -9.39 8.28
C GLU A 69 9.72 -8.21 9.13
N GLU A 70 9.48 -7.05 8.50
CA GLU A 70 9.01 -5.85 9.19
C GLU A 70 7.58 -6.03 9.73
N MET A 71 6.68 -6.67 8.97
CA MET A 71 5.34 -7.02 9.44
C MET A 71 5.37 -7.98 10.63
N ASN A 72 6.27 -8.97 10.61
CA ASN A 72 6.45 -9.90 11.73
C ASN A 72 6.97 -9.19 13.00
N ALA A 73 7.77 -8.12 12.85
CA ALA A 73 8.24 -7.33 13.98
C ALA A 73 7.09 -6.64 14.75
N CYS A 74 5.93 -6.47 14.12
CA CYS A 74 4.73 -5.96 14.79
C CYS A 74 4.07 -6.97 15.76
N ASN A 75 4.58 -8.20 15.90
CA ASN A 75 4.06 -9.24 16.80
C ASN A 75 2.58 -9.61 16.59
N LEU A 76 2.06 -9.46 15.37
CA LEU A 76 0.68 -9.80 15.01
C LEU A 76 0.48 -11.29 14.68
N GLY A 77 1.52 -12.11 14.92
CA GLY A 77 1.60 -13.51 14.52
C GLY A 77 2.76 -13.76 13.56
N LYS A 78 3.05 -15.04 13.28
CA LYS A 78 4.08 -15.42 12.31
C LYS A 78 3.48 -15.44 10.90
N ILE A 79 3.78 -14.41 10.13
CA ILE A 79 3.41 -14.22 8.73
C ILE A 79 4.53 -14.82 7.86
N THR A 80 4.20 -15.76 6.97
CA THR A 80 5.18 -16.37 6.06
C THR A 80 4.90 -16.07 4.58
N SER A 81 3.78 -15.44 4.28
CA SER A 81 3.45 -14.95 2.95
C SER A 81 2.56 -13.71 3.01
N TYR A 82 2.52 -12.94 1.93
CA TYR A 82 1.60 -11.80 1.81
C TYR A 82 0.12 -12.22 1.94
N ASN A 83 -0.24 -13.39 1.42
CA ASN A 83 -1.59 -13.93 1.54
C ASN A 83 -1.99 -14.15 3.01
N GLU A 84 -1.09 -14.71 3.82
CA GLU A 84 -1.31 -14.86 5.26
C GLU A 84 -1.38 -13.50 5.96
N MET A 85 -0.57 -12.53 5.54
CA MET A 85 -0.59 -11.18 6.10
C MET A 85 -1.97 -10.54 5.99
N VAL A 86 -2.60 -10.58 4.81
CA VAL A 86 -3.94 -10.01 4.59
C VAL A 86 -4.99 -10.71 5.46
N VAL A 87 -4.90 -12.03 5.61
CA VAL A 87 -5.84 -12.78 6.47
C VAL A 87 -5.65 -12.40 7.94
N ILE A 88 -4.40 -12.33 8.41
CA ILE A 88 -4.07 -11.97 9.78
C ILE A 88 -4.50 -10.52 10.07
N SER A 89 -4.19 -9.58 9.17
CA SER A 89 -4.54 -8.17 9.35
C SER A 89 -6.05 -7.96 9.45
N CYS A 90 -6.85 -8.72 8.70
CA CYS A 90 -8.31 -8.69 8.80
C CYS A 90 -8.89 -9.38 10.05
N SER A 91 -8.09 -10.16 10.78
CA SER A 91 -8.53 -10.93 11.96
C SER A 91 -8.24 -10.25 13.31
N VAL A 92 -7.28 -9.33 13.35
CA VAL A 92 -6.95 -8.50 14.53
C VAL A 92 -7.84 -7.27 14.60
N SER A 93 -7.99 -6.61 15.76
CA SER A 93 -8.82 -5.39 15.81
C SER A 93 -8.18 -4.23 15.06
N SER A 94 -9.00 -3.27 14.64
CA SER A 94 -8.53 -2.06 13.97
C SER A 94 -7.55 -1.28 14.83
N GLU A 95 -7.84 -1.16 16.12
CA GLU A 95 -7.03 -0.44 17.11
C GLU A 95 -5.68 -1.11 17.36
N GLU A 96 -5.65 -2.45 17.39
CA GLU A 96 -4.42 -3.21 17.61
C GLU A 96 -3.49 -3.17 16.39
N PHE A 97 -4.05 -3.14 15.18
CA PHE A 97 -3.27 -3.15 13.95
C PHE A 97 -2.79 -1.76 13.51
N TYR A 98 -3.54 -0.70 13.85
CA TYR A 98 -3.26 0.67 13.39
C TYR A 98 -1.82 1.15 13.66
N PRO A 99 -1.23 0.94 14.86
CA PRO A 99 0.16 1.36 15.11
C PRO A 99 1.17 0.66 14.17
N CYS A 100 0.96 -0.63 13.90
CA CYS A 100 1.81 -1.37 12.98
C CYS A 100 1.66 -0.85 11.55
N PHE A 101 0.42 -0.63 11.10
CA PHE A 101 0.15 -0.07 9.77
C PHE A 101 0.88 1.26 9.57
N MET A 102 0.77 2.18 10.54
CA MET A 102 1.44 3.49 10.46
C MET A 102 2.97 3.41 10.46
N GLU A 103 3.54 2.46 11.20
CA GLU A 103 4.98 2.22 11.17
C GLU A 103 5.43 1.66 9.82
N MET A 104 4.65 0.74 9.26
CA MET A 104 4.92 0.10 7.99
C MET A 104 4.82 1.06 6.81
N GLU A 105 3.85 1.96 6.79
CA GLU A 105 3.77 3.02 5.77
C GLU A 105 5.02 3.91 5.77
N LYS A 106 5.53 4.27 6.96
CA LYS A 106 6.78 5.04 7.09
C LYS A 106 7.98 4.26 6.56
N LYS A 107 8.05 2.95 6.84
CA LYS A 107 9.11 2.06 6.37
C LYS A 107 9.06 1.84 4.86
N LEU A 108 7.87 1.66 4.29
CA LEU A 108 7.65 1.53 2.85
C LEU A 108 8.12 2.78 2.09
N SER A 109 7.76 3.97 2.60
CA SER A 109 8.22 5.24 2.02
C SER A 109 9.76 5.35 2.01
N LYS A 110 10.41 5.05 3.15
CA LYS A 110 11.88 5.03 3.22
C LYS A 110 12.51 3.99 2.30
N LYS A 111 11.94 2.79 2.25
CA LYS A 111 12.43 1.71 1.38
C LYS A 111 12.38 2.11 -0.09
N PHE A 112 11.29 2.74 -0.52
CA PHE A 112 11.17 3.27 -1.89
C PHE A 112 12.28 4.31 -2.20
N ASP A 113 12.52 5.25 -1.30
CA ASP A 113 13.60 6.24 -1.44
C ASP A 113 14.99 5.59 -1.52
N GLU A 114 15.25 4.56 -0.71
CA GLU A 114 16.49 3.79 -0.74
C GLU A 114 16.68 3.04 -2.06
N LEU A 115 15.64 2.35 -2.53
CA LEU A 115 15.67 1.59 -3.79
C LEU A 115 15.85 2.53 -4.99
N ASN A 116 15.20 3.71 -4.99
CA ASN A 116 15.34 4.70 -6.06
C ASN A 116 16.73 5.30 -6.19
N LYS A 117 17.45 5.46 -5.08
CA LYS A 117 18.82 5.98 -5.08
C LYS A 117 19.84 4.98 -5.64
N SER A 118 19.47 3.71 -5.79
CA SER A 118 20.35 2.65 -6.28
C SER A 118 20.00 2.21 -7.70
N PRO A 119 20.82 2.55 -8.72
CA PRO A 119 20.57 2.12 -10.10
C PRO A 119 20.48 0.60 -10.27
N MET A 120 21.18 -0.17 -9.43
CA MET A 120 21.15 -1.63 -9.44
C MET A 120 19.84 -2.22 -8.88
N ARG A 121 19.06 -1.42 -8.15
CA ARG A 121 17.78 -1.82 -7.54
C ARG A 121 16.58 -1.14 -8.20
N LYS A 122 16.76 -0.61 -9.41
CA LYS A 122 15.68 0.04 -10.17
C LYS A 122 14.47 -0.88 -10.38
N ARG A 123 14.69 -2.18 -10.58
CA ARG A 123 13.62 -3.16 -10.74
C ARG A 123 12.77 -3.31 -9.47
N GLU A 124 13.42 -3.48 -8.32
CA GLU A 124 12.78 -3.53 -7.00
C GLU A 124 11.94 -2.27 -6.74
N SER A 125 12.50 -1.08 -7.05
CA SER A 125 11.76 0.18 -6.91
C SER A 125 10.50 0.23 -7.78
N ILE A 126 10.63 -0.15 -9.06
CA ILE A 126 9.48 -0.17 -9.99
C ILE A 126 8.42 -1.17 -9.52
N ALA A 127 8.83 -2.34 -9.04
CA ALA A 127 7.94 -3.37 -8.52
C ALA A 127 7.16 -2.90 -7.29
N LEU A 128 7.87 -2.32 -6.31
CA LEU A 128 7.26 -1.75 -5.11
C LEU A 128 6.25 -0.64 -5.46
N GLU A 129 6.63 0.28 -6.35
CA GLU A 129 5.76 1.36 -6.78
C GLU A 129 4.55 0.85 -7.58
N SER A 130 4.74 -0.18 -8.40
CA SER A 130 3.63 -0.80 -9.14
C SER A 130 2.60 -1.40 -8.20
N GLY A 131 3.04 -2.01 -7.09
CA GLY A 131 2.16 -2.49 -6.03
C GLY A 131 1.36 -1.36 -5.37
N ARG A 132 2.03 -0.25 -5.02
CA ARG A 132 1.38 0.94 -4.45
C ARG A 132 0.33 1.53 -5.40
N ILE A 133 0.68 1.67 -6.68
CA ILE A 133 -0.23 2.19 -7.71
C ILE A 133 -1.45 1.30 -7.89
N CYS A 134 -1.28 -0.02 -7.81
CA CYS A 134 -2.38 -0.97 -7.93
C CYS A 134 -3.45 -0.75 -6.85
N ILE A 135 -3.07 -0.25 -5.67
CA ILE A 135 -3.97 -0.04 -4.53
C ILE A 135 -4.58 1.37 -4.52
N LEU A 136 -4.00 2.32 -5.25
CA LEU A 136 -4.46 3.72 -5.31
C LEU A 136 -5.98 3.87 -5.53
N PRO A 137 -6.65 3.09 -6.39
CA PRO A 137 -8.10 3.23 -6.56
C PRO A 137 -8.90 2.99 -5.27
N ASN A 138 -8.46 2.05 -4.42
CA ASN A 138 -9.06 1.82 -3.10
C ASN A 138 -8.85 3.02 -2.17
N PHE A 139 -7.69 3.68 -2.25
CA PHE A 139 -7.39 4.88 -1.48
C PHE A 139 -8.14 6.11 -1.96
N SER A 140 -8.29 6.28 -3.27
CA SER A 140 -9.15 7.33 -3.84
C SER A 140 -10.60 7.17 -3.39
N MET A 141 -11.11 5.94 -3.30
CA MET A 141 -12.44 5.68 -2.76
C MET A 141 -12.59 6.17 -1.32
N CYS A 142 -11.57 5.99 -0.49
CA CYS A 142 -11.58 6.46 0.90
C CYS A 142 -11.54 7.98 1.07
N VAL A 143 -11.06 8.71 0.05
CA VAL A 143 -11.09 10.18 0.05
C VAL A 143 -12.42 10.70 -0.49
N GLU A 144 -12.94 10.06 -1.55
CA GLU A 144 -14.08 10.60 -2.30
C GLU A 144 -15.43 10.07 -1.77
N ASN A 145 -15.53 8.77 -1.47
CA ASN A 145 -16.75 8.11 -1.01
C ASN A 145 -16.41 7.07 0.08
N PRO A 146 -16.06 7.52 1.31
CA PRO A 146 -15.55 6.67 2.38
C PRO A 146 -16.57 5.67 2.93
N GLU A 147 -17.80 5.60 2.42
CA GLU A 147 -18.82 4.60 2.77
C GLU A 147 -19.02 3.51 1.71
N ASP A 148 -18.47 3.71 0.50
CA ASP A 148 -18.66 2.78 -0.61
C ASP A 148 -17.60 1.68 -0.63
N CYS A 149 -17.85 0.63 -1.43
CA CYS A 149 -16.88 -0.40 -1.79
C CYS A 149 -16.51 -0.27 -3.28
N PHE A 150 -15.24 -0.50 -3.61
CA PHE A 150 -14.77 -0.55 -5.00
C PHE A 150 -15.19 -1.83 -5.72
#